data_AF-A0A4Q0XZ01-F1
#
_entry.id   AF-A0A4Q0XZ01-F1
#
_cell.length_a   1.000
_cell.length_b   1.000
_cell.length_c   1.000
_cell.angle_alpha   90.00
_cell.angle_beta   90.00
_cell.angle_gamma   90.00
#
_symmetry.space_group_name_H-M   'P 1'
#
loop_
_entity.id
_entity.type
_entity.pdbx_description
1 polymer ?
#
loop_
_entity_poly.entity_id
_entity_poly.type
_entity_poly.pdbx_seq_one_letter_code
_entity_poly.pdbx_strand_id
1 'polypeptide(L)'
;MEITERDYDLLVDTQIVVDVMLGSADITVKEFLDLTQGDIISLNKAAGTGGDIYVNKRIIGTGDIIVMDEKLAVRVQEAMDSDNVVRYFFEESML
;
A
#
# COMPACT_ATOMS: atom_id res chain seq x y z
N MET A 1 -13.03 4.14 -20.48
CA MET A 1 -12.45 3.04 -21.27
C MET A 1 -13.17 1.77 -20.86
N GLU A 2 -13.65 0.99 -21.81
CA GLU A 2 -14.25 -0.33 -21.53
C GLU A 2 -13.09 -1.33 -21.42
N ILE A 3 -12.99 -2.05 -20.31
CA ILE A 3 -11.91 -3.01 -20.06
C ILE A 3 -12.25 -4.29 -20.84
N THR A 4 -11.38 -4.75 -21.73
CA THR A 4 -11.64 -5.96 -22.54
C THR A 4 -11.16 -7.23 -21.83
N GLU A 5 -11.69 -8.40 -22.20
CA GLU A 5 -11.19 -9.69 -21.67
C GLU A 5 -9.69 -9.88 -21.94
N ARG A 6 -9.19 -9.36 -23.07
CA ARG A 6 -7.77 -9.40 -23.42
C ARG A 6 -6.91 -8.55 -22.47
N ASP A 7 -7.44 -7.42 -22.02
CA ASP A 7 -6.77 -6.55 -21.06
C ASP A 7 -6.66 -7.26 -19.70
N TYR A 8 -7.72 -7.96 -19.30
CA TYR A 8 -7.70 -8.82 -18.12
C TYR A 8 -6.64 -9.93 -18.23
N ASP A 9 -6.60 -10.67 -19.35
CA ASP A 9 -5.66 -11.78 -19.55
C ASP A 9 -4.19 -11.35 -19.45
N LEU A 10 -3.84 -10.15 -19.92
CA LEU A 10 -2.48 -9.62 -19.82
C LEU A 10 -2.09 -9.27 -18.38
N LEU A 11 -3.04 -8.81 -17.56
CA LEU A 11 -2.76 -8.44 -16.17
C LEU A 11 -2.61 -9.64 -15.24
N VAL A 12 -3.35 -10.72 -15.48
CA VAL A 12 -3.40 -11.89 -14.57
C VAL A 12 -2.02 -12.50 -14.33
N ASP A 13 -1.15 -12.50 -15.35
CA ASP A 13 0.20 -13.07 -15.26
C ASP A 13 1.28 -12.05 -14.86
N THR A 14 0.89 -10.81 -14.59
CA THR A 14 1.83 -9.73 -14.26
C THR A 14 2.26 -9.79 -12.80
N GLN A 15 3.57 -9.78 -12.55
CA GLN A 15 4.11 -9.64 -11.19
C GLN A 15 4.04 -8.19 -10.73
N ILE A 16 3.63 -7.99 -9.48
CA ILE A 16 3.48 -6.67 -8.87
C ILE A 16 4.21 -6.60 -7.53
N VAL A 17 4.59 -5.38 -7.14
CA VAL A 17 5.10 -5.09 -5.80
C VAL A 17 3.96 -4.57 -4.94
N VAL A 18 3.83 -5.14 -3.74
CA VAL A 18 2.87 -4.72 -2.73
C VAL A 18 3.63 -4.17 -1.54
N ASP A 19 3.41 -2.89 -1.24
CA ASP A 19 3.96 -2.23 -0.07
C ASP A 19 2.86 -2.04 0.98
N VAL A 20 3.14 -2.31 2.25
CA VAL A 20 2.19 -2.11 3.34
C VAL A 20 2.75 -1.07 4.29
N MET A 21 2.03 0.05 4.44
CA MET A 21 2.48 1.19 5.24
C MET A 21 1.70 1.29 6.56
N LEU A 22 2.44 1.31 7.67
CA LEU A 22 1.88 1.56 9.00
C LEU A 22 1.34 2.98 9.16
N GLY A 23 1.95 3.94 8.48
CA GLY A 23 1.59 5.36 8.51
C GLY A 23 2.78 6.21 8.08
N SER A 24 2.53 7.51 7.91
CA SER A 24 3.55 8.52 7.57
C SER A 24 3.63 9.59 8.65
N ALA A 25 4.70 10.37 8.68
CA ALA A 25 4.81 11.57 9.50
C ALA A 25 5.47 12.67 8.67
N ASP A 26 5.00 13.90 8.84
CA ASP A 26 5.59 15.07 8.21
C ASP A 26 6.48 15.78 9.22
N ILE A 27 7.80 15.65 9.04
CA ILE A 27 8.81 16.31 9.89
C ILE A 27 9.79 17.08 9.01
N THR A 28 10.37 18.14 9.56
CA THR A 28 11.44 18.89 8.91
C THR A 28 12.74 18.10 8.88
N VAL A 29 13.62 18.42 7.92
CA VAL A 29 14.97 17.84 7.86
C VAL A 29 15.74 18.07 9.17
N LYS A 30 15.54 19.23 9.81
CA LYS A 30 16.17 19.54 11.08
C LYS A 30 15.71 18.57 12.18
N GLU A 31 14.40 18.40 12.35
CA GLU A 31 13.85 17.45 13.33
C GLU A 31 14.36 16.03 13.08
N PHE A 32 14.44 15.60 11.83
CA PHE A 32 14.99 14.28 11.48
C PHE A 32 16.46 14.13 11.88
N LEU A 33 17.30 15.14 11.64
CA LEU A 33 18.72 15.11 12.01
C LEU A 33 18.96 15.20 13.52
N ASP A 34 18.01 15.77 14.26
CA ASP A 34 18.07 15.88 15.72
C ASP A 34 17.62 14.57 16.42
N LEU A 35 17.09 13.59 15.69
CA LEU A 35 16.68 12.29 16.26
C LEU A 35 17.87 11.49 16.80
N THR A 36 17.68 10.92 17.98
CA THR A 36 18.63 10.08 18.68
C THR A 36 18.00 8.75 19.11
N GLN A 37 18.83 7.85 19.64
CA GLN A 37 18.36 6.53 20.07
C GLN A 37 17.30 6.67 21.17
N GLY A 38 16.10 6.15 20.91
CA GLY A 38 14.98 6.15 21.84
C GLY A 38 13.93 7.23 21.58
N ASP A 39 14.20 8.16 20.66
CA ASP A 39 13.20 9.15 20.25
C ASP A 39 12.04 8.50 19.49
N ILE A 40 10.85 9.09 19.63
CA ILE A 40 9.59 8.56 19.09
C ILE A 40 9.08 9.48 17.98
N ILE A 41 8.79 8.91 16.81
CA ILE A 41 8.10 9.59 15.72
C ILE A 41 6.61 9.23 15.78
N SER A 42 5.77 10.24 16.01
CA SER A 42 4.31 10.08 15.97
C SER A 42 3.82 10.06 14.52
N LEU A 43 3.10 9.01 14.14
CA LEU A 43 2.55 8.89 12.78
C LEU A 43 1.19 9.59 12.66
N ASN A 44 0.92 10.10 11.46
CA ASN A 44 -0.34 10.69 11.00
C ASN A 44 -1.40 9.60 10.72
N LYS A 45 -1.50 8.60 11.60
CA LYS A 45 -2.49 7.52 11.48
C LYS A 45 -3.03 7.11 12.85
N ALA A 46 -4.34 6.94 12.95
CA ALA A 46 -4.97 6.50 14.18
C ALA A 46 -4.70 5.00 14.44
N ALA A 47 -4.41 4.65 15.69
CA ALA A 47 -4.23 3.26 16.08
C ALA A 47 -5.48 2.41 15.78
N GLY A 48 -5.28 1.15 15.39
CA GLY A 48 -6.37 0.22 15.06
C GLY A 48 -7.00 0.39 13.68
N THR A 49 -6.52 1.33 12.86
CA THR A 49 -6.99 1.51 11.47
C THR A 49 -6.29 0.59 10.45
N GLY A 50 -5.32 -0.22 10.90
CA GLY A 50 -4.55 -1.11 10.03
C GLY A 50 -3.45 -0.40 9.23
N GLY A 51 -2.75 -1.16 8.38
CA GLY A 51 -1.81 -0.67 7.38
C GLY A 51 -2.52 -0.34 6.06
N ASP A 52 -2.02 0.68 5.36
CA ASP A 52 -2.45 0.98 3.99
C ASP A 52 -1.71 0.04 3.04
N ILE A 53 -2.45 -0.60 2.13
CA ILE A 53 -1.91 -1.52 1.14
C ILE A 53 -1.75 -0.76 -0.16
N TYR A 54 -0.51 -0.62 -0.60
CA TYR A 54 -0.14 0.00 -1.84
C TYR A 54 0.22 -1.05 -2.86
N VAL A 55 -0.19 -0.80 -4.09
CA VAL A 55 0.42 -1.42 -5.26
C VAL A 55 1.02 -0.30 -6.08
N ASN A 56 2.32 -0.39 -6.35
CA ASN A 56 3.09 0.72 -6.90
C ASN A 56 2.91 2.00 -6.07
N LYS A 57 2.27 3.04 -6.61
CA LYS A 57 2.10 4.34 -5.93
C LYS A 57 0.70 4.61 -5.41
N ARG A 58 -0.23 3.66 -5.54
CA ARG A 58 -1.64 3.86 -5.21
C ARG A 58 -2.09 2.94 -4.09
N ILE A 59 -2.85 3.50 -3.16
CA ILE A 59 -3.57 2.73 -2.15
C ILE A 59 -4.66 1.93 -2.84
N ILE A 60 -4.59 0.61 -2.68
CA ILE A 60 -5.60 -0.33 -3.17
C ILE A 60 -6.46 -0.89 -2.04
N GLY A 61 -6.13 -0.63 -0.78
CA GLY A 61 -6.88 -1.16 0.35
C GLY A 61 -6.26 -0.88 1.71
N THR A 62 -6.85 -1.46 2.74
CA THR A 62 -6.39 -1.42 4.13
C THR A 62 -6.40 -2.83 4.72
N GLY A 63 -5.58 -3.06 5.75
CA GLY A 63 -5.57 -4.36 6.41
C GLY A 63 -4.91 -4.38 7.76
N ASP A 64 -5.27 -5.37 8.58
CA ASP A 64 -4.64 -5.58 9.88
C ASP A 64 -3.23 -6.12 9.71
N ILE A 65 -2.25 -5.47 10.35
CA ILE A 65 -0.90 -6.00 10.42
C ILE A 65 -0.88 -7.07 11.51
N ILE A 66 -0.54 -8.28 11.09
CA ILE A 66 -0.48 -9.46 11.94
C ILE A 66 0.89 -10.11 11.83
N VAL A 67 1.19 -11.02 12.76
CA VAL A 67 2.39 -11.86 12.69
C VAL A 67 1.94 -13.28 12.36
N MET A 68 2.51 -13.84 11.31
CA MET A 68 2.29 -15.22 10.87
C MET A 68 3.63 -15.86 10.56
N ASP A 69 3.87 -17.05 11.09
CA ASP A 69 5.14 -17.80 10.90
C ASP A 69 6.38 -16.94 11.14
N GLU A 70 6.35 -16.18 12.25
CA GLU A 70 7.42 -15.25 12.66
C GLU A 70 7.71 -14.10 11.67
N LYS A 71 6.83 -13.88 10.69
CA LYS A 71 6.91 -12.81 9.70
C LYS A 71 5.74 -11.85 9.85
N LEU A 72 5.95 -10.60 9.45
CA LEU A 72 4.86 -9.65 9.28
C LEU A 72 4.00 -10.09 8.09
N ALA A 73 2.69 -10.02 8.29
CA ALA A 73 1.69 -10.26 7.27
C ALA A 73 0.57 -9.21 7.38
N VAL A 74 -0.19 -9.05 6.30
CA VAL A 74 -1.36 -8.18 6.29
C VAL A 74 -2.61 -9.02 6.02
N ARG A 75 -3.62 -8.88 6.88
CA ARG A 75 -4.96 -9.39 6.62
C ARG A 75 -5.79 -8.27 6.01
N VAL A 76 -6.12 -8.40 4.73
CA VAL A 76 -6.94 -7.41 4.01
C VAL A 76 -8.28 -7.23 4.73
N GLN A 77 -8.63 -5.98 5.03
CA GLN A 77 -9.93 -5.59 5.61
C GLN A 77 -10.83 -4.96 4.54
N GLU A 78 -10.29 -4.02 3.78
CA GLU A 78 -10.97 -3.36 2.67
C GLU A 78 -10.04 -3.35 1.44
N ALA A 79 -10.61 -3.54 0.26
CA ALA A 79 -9.89 -3.45 -1.00
C ALA A 79 -10.74 -2.76 -2.06
N MET A 80 -10.06 -2.05 -2.96
CA MET A 80 -10.64 -1.49 -4.17
C MET A 80 -11.20 -2.61 -5.03
N ASP A 81 -12.31 -2.33 -5.72
CA ASP A 81 -12.90 -3.30 -6.64
C ASP A 81 -11.95 -3.63 -7.80
N SER A 82 -12.12 -4.83 -8.35
CA SER A 82 -11.26 -5.37 -9.40
C SER A 82 -11.25 -4.51 -10.65
N ASP A 83 -12.37 -3.89 -11.04
CA ASP A 83 -12.45 -3.04 -12.23
C ASP A 83 -11.58 -1.78 -12.08
N ASN A 84 -11.62 -1.14 -10.92
CA ASN A 84 -10.82 0.04 -10.63
C ASN A 84 -9.33 -0.29 -10.48
N VAL A 85 -9.00 -1.46 -9.92
CA VAL A 85 -7.62 -1.96 -9.87
C VAL A 85 -7.07 -2.16 -11.28
N VAL A 86 -7.83 -2.83 -12.15
CA VAL A 86 -7.42 -3.09 -13.54
C VAL A 86 -7.24 -1.78 -14.31
N ARG A 87 -8.18 -0.85 -14.18
CA ARG A 87 -8.02 0.49 -14.78
C ARG A 87 -6.76 1.18 -14.29
N TYR A 88 -6.47 1.15 -13.00
CA TYR A 88 -5.25 1.75 -12.47
C TYR A 88 -3.99 1.14 -13.10
N PHE A 89 -3.94 -0.20 -13.20
CA PHE A 89 -2.82 -0.85 -13.84
C PHE A 89 -2.65 -0.39 -15.29
N PHE A 90 -3.72 -0.28 -16.08
CA PHE A 90 -3.65 0.23 -17.45
C PHE A 90 -3.33 1.72 -17.58
N GLU A 91 -3.79 2.55 -16.63
CA GLU A 91 -3.50 3.99 -16.64
C GLU A 91 -2.06 4.30 -16.23
N GLU A 92 -1.46 3.52 -15.33
CA GLU A 92 -0.06 3.71 -14.89
C GLU A 92 0.95 2.83 -15.62
N SER A 93 0.52 1.76 -16.28
CA SER A 93 1.32 1.14 -17.33
C SER A 93 1.21 1.98 -18.59
N MET A 94 2.05 3.02 -18.65
CA MET A 94 2.54 3.50 -19.94
C MET A 94 3.30 2.33 -20.59
N LEU A 95 2.59 1.53 -21.38
CA LEU A 95 3.16 1.00 -22.62
C LEU A 95 3.43 2.15 -23.58
#